data_AF-A0A6A0B848-F1
#
_entry.id   AF-A0A6A0B848-F1
#
_cell.length_a   1.000
_cell.length_b   1.000
_cell.length_c   1.000
_cell.angle_alpha   90.00
_cell.angle_beta   90.00
_cell.angle_gamma   90.00
#
_symmetry.space_group_name_H-M   'P 1'
#
loop_
_entity.id
_entity.type
_entity.pdbx_description
1 polymer ?
#
loop_
_entity_poly.entity_id
_entity_poly.type
_entity_poly.pdbx_seq_one_letter_code
_entity_poly.pdbx_strand_id
1 'polypeptide(L)'
;MFAVGIISSLVMRLTGVTNTENQEALNEMCKSLPVIVYFIATTGAGFFEEMLFRVGLFELLFNKWPKIAAIMSCLLFTLAHVPTNFASFVAYGSMSLVLTGLYYKYRNFYLNSSVHFLWNSLAVIVFLMSSK
;
A
#
# COMPACT_ATOMS: atom_id res chain seq x y z
N MET A 1 -9.85 -1.28 -3.50
CA MET A 1 -9.21 -0.18 -2.74
C MET A 1 -10.18 0.56 -1.85
N PHE A 2 -11.23 1.22 -2.38
CA PHE A 2 -12.18 1.97 -1.52
C PHE A 2 -12.78 1.16 -0.35
N ALA A 3 -13.30 -0.05 -0.63
CA ALA A 3 -13.87 -0.89 0.43
C ALA A 3 -12.85 -1.22 1.54
N VAL A 4 -11.61 -1.56 1.18
CA VAL A 4 -10.57 -1.82 2.17
C VAL A 4 -10.16 -0.56 2.91
N GLY A 5 -10.10 0.60 2.23
CA GLY A 5 -9.87 1.89 2.87
C GLY A 5 -10.92 2.22 3.93
N ILE A 6 -12.21 2.01 3.65
CA ILE A 6 -13.30 2.20 4.63
C ILE A 6 -13.12 1.28 5.84
N ILE A 7 -12.81 0.00 5.59
CA ILE A 7 -12.57 -0.97 6.66
C ILE A 7 -11.37 -0.55 7.51
N SER A 8 -10.25 -0.16 6.89
CA SER A 8 -9.06 0.32 7.60
C SER A 8 -9.38 1.55 8.45
N SER A 9 -10.09 2.54 7.91
CA SER A 9 -10.52 3.73 8.66
C SER A 9 -11.42 3.39 9.84
N LEU A 10 -12.35 2.44 9.67
CA LEU A 10 -13.21 1.98 10.77
C LEU A 10 -12.40 1.30 11.87
N VAL A 11 -11.48 0.40 11.51
CA VAL A 11 -10.62 -0.31 12.48
C VAL A 11 -9.72 0.68 13.22
N MET A 12 -9.12 1.63 12.53
CA MET A 12 -8.33 2.71 13.15
C MET A 12 -9.15 3.50 14.17
N ARG A 13 -10.38 3.89 13.80
CA ARG A 13 -11.29 4.60 14.71
C ARG A 13 -11.67 3.77 15.94
N LEU A 14 -11.97 2.48 15.76
CA LEU A 14 -12.36 1.58 16.87
C LEU A 14 -11.20 1.26 17.81
N THR A 15 -9.96 1.30 17.32
CA THR A 15 -8.75 1.01 18.10
C THR A 15 -8.08 2.26 18.65
N GLY A 16 -8.60 3.45 18.37
CA GLY A 16 -8.03 4.73 18.80
C GLY A 16 -6.73 5.11 18.09
N VAL A 17 -6.37 4.42 17.00
CA VAL A 17 -5.17 4.70 16.20
C VAL A 17 -5.48 5.83 15.22
N THR A 18 -4.77 6.95 15.32
CA THR A 18 -4.98 8.12 14.46
C THR A 18 -4.19 8.02 13.15
N ASN A 19 -2.92 7.63 13.23
CA ASN A 19 -2.04 7.41 12.08
C ASN A 19 -1.23 6.12 12.26
N THR A 20 -0.67 5.63 11.15
CA THR A 20 0.38 4.61 11.18
C THR A 20 1.74 5.30 11.13
N GLU A 21 2.80 4.65 11.63
CA GLU A 21 4.15 5.23 11.58
C GLU A 21 4.59 5.61 10.16
N ASN A 22 4.27 4.77 9.17
CA ASN A 22 4.54 5.10 7.76
C ASN A 22 3.74 6.34 7.29
N GLN A 23 2.49 6.52 7.74
CA GLN A 23 1.75 7.74 7.43
C GLN A 23 2.35 8.97 8.13
N GLU A 24 2.83 8.84 9.36
CA GLU A 24 3.52 9.92 10.08
C GLU A 24 4.82 10.34 9.36
N ALA A 25 5.61 9.36 8.90
CA ALA A 25 6.81 9.62 8.11
C ALA A 25 6.50 10.36 6.80
N LEU A 26 5.42 9.96 6.10
CA LEU A 26 4.96 10.66 4.89
C LEU A 26 4.48 12.10 5.20
N ASN A 27 3.82 12.30 6.34
CA ASN A 27 3.36 13.63 6.76
C ASN A 27 4.56 14.57 7.03
N GLU A 28 5.58 14.07 7.73
CA GLU A 28 6.82 14.84 7.99
C GLU A 28 7.60 15.12 6.70
N MET A 29 7.62 14.15 5.77
CA MET A 29 8.21 14.33 4.44
C MET A 29 7.49 15.45 3.67
N CYS A 30 6.15 15.50 3.71
CA CYS A 30 5.40 16.56 3.04
C CYS A 30 5.64 17.95 3.65
N LYS A 31 5.89 18.05 4.96
CA LYS A 31 6.26 19.32 5.61
C LYS A 31 7.66 19.79 5.23
N SER A 32 8.55 18.85 4.94
CA SER A 32 9.98 19.12 4.74
C SER A 32 10.39 19.27 3.27
N LEU A 33 9.59 18.75 2.33
CA LEU A 33 9.90 18.72 0.90
C LEU A 33 8.88 19.50 0.07
N PRO A 34 9.25 20.00 -1.12
CA PRO A 34 8.29 20.54 -2.07
C PRO A 34 7.20 19.51 -2.41
N VAL A 35 5.96 19.97 -2.59
CA VAL A 35 4.79 19.10 -2.85
C VAL A 35 5.02 18.16 -4.03
N ILE A 36 5.69 18.62 -5.10
CA ILE A 36 5.99 17.77 -6.26
C ILE A 36 6.95 16.64 -5.92
N VAL A 37 7.93 16.87 -5.04
CA VAL A 37 8.88 15.85 -4.60
C VAL A 37 8.17 14.83 -3.70
N TYR A 38 7.33 15.30 -2.78
CA TYR A 38 6.49 14.43 -1.95
C TYR A 38 5.56 13.53 -2.79
N PHE A 39 4.91 14.09 -3.81
CA PHE A 39 4.06 13.34 -4.73
C PHE A 39 4.84 12.26 -5.49
N ILE A 40 5.99 12.63 -6.08
CA ILE A 40 6.85 11.68 -6.81
C ILE A 40 7.36 10.58 -5.88
N ALA A 41 7.82 10.93 -4.68
CA ALA A 41 8.31 9.94 -3.71
C ALA A 41 7.21 8.95 -3.29
N THR A 42 6.02 9.46 -2.94
CA THR A 42 4.90 8.62 -2.45
C THR A 42 4.33 7.71 -3.53
N THR A 43 4.17 8.22 -4.76
CA THR A 43 3.67 7.42 -5.89
C THR A 43 4.74 6.52 -6.49
N GLY A 44 5.99 6.97 -6.50
CA GLY A 44 7.15 6.20 -6.95
C GLY A 44 7.44 4.99 -6.06
N ALA A 45 7.33 5.15 -4.74
CA ALA A 45 7.40 4.02 -3.80
C ALA A 45 6.43 2.89 -4.20
N GLY A 46 5.16 3.23 -4.44
CA GLY A 46 4.15 2.27 -4.88
C GLY A 46 4.52 1.54 -6.20
N PHE A 47 5.14 2.23 -7.17
CA PHE A 47 5.65 1.59 -8.38
C PHE A 47 6.73 0.53 -8.07
N PHE A 48 7.71 0.89 -7.25
CA PHE A 48 8.79 -0.03 -6.87
C PHE A 48 8.29 -1.19 -6.01
N GLU A 49 7.30 -0.96 -5.15
CA GLU A 49 6.64 -2.00 -4.38
C GLU A 49 5.96 -3.02 -5.31
N GLU A 50 5.21 -2.57 -6.31
CA GLU A 50 4.60 -3.50 -7.27
C GLU A 50 5.65 -4.28 -8.07
N MET A 51 6.75 -3.65 -8.45
CA MET A 51 7.84 -4.32 -9.14
C MET A 51 8.48 -5.39 -8.24
N LEU A 52 8.77 -5.07 -6.99
CA LEU A 52 9.41 -5.99 -6.05
C LEU A 52 8.49 -7.15 -5.65
N PHE A 53 7.27 -6.85 -5.20
CA PHE A 53 6.40 -7.86 -4.61
C PHE A 53 5.62 -8.66 -5.65
N ARG A 54 5.26 -8.08 -6.80
CA ARG A 54 4.48 -8.77 -7.84
C ARG A 54 5.35 -9.31 -8.95
N VAL A 55 6.15 -8.47 -9.60
CA VAL A 55 6.98 -8.92 -10.73
C VAL A 55 8.20 -9.70 -10.25
N GLY A 56 8.77 -9.34 -9.09
CA GLY A 56 9.88 -10.07 -8.47
C GLY A 56 9.41 -11.30 -7.70
N LEU A 57 9.05 -11.09 -6.44
CA LEU A 57 8.84 -12.18 -5.46
C LEU A 57 7.70 -13.13 -5.83
N PHE A 58 6.56 -12.60 -6.29
CA PHE A 58 5.42 -13.44 -6.65
C PHE A 58 5.73 -14.31 -7.88
N GLU A 59 6.33 -13.75 -8.94
CA GLU A 59 6.69 -14.51 -10.16
C GLU A 59 7.66 -15.67 -9.88
N LEU A 60 8.63 -15.47 -8.98
CA LEU A 60 9.61 -16.50 -8.62
C LEU A 60 8.96 -17.80 -8.15
N LEU A 61 7.82 -17.70 -7.47
CA LEU A 61 7.12 -18.84 -6.85
C LEU A 61 5.88 -19.28 -7.64
N PHE A 62 5.28 -18.42 -8.45
CA PHE A 62 3.94 -18.63 -9.01
C PHE A 62 3.80 -19.91 -9.82
N ASN A 63 4.77 -20.21 -10.69
CA ASN A 63 4.68 -21.36 -11.60
C ASN A 63 4.61 -22.71 -10.89
N LYS A 64 5.21 -22.83 -9.69
CA LYS A 64 5.22 -24.07 -8.90
C LYS A 64 4.22 -24.02 -7.75
N TRP A 65 4.04 -22.86 -7.12
CA TRP A 65 3.30 -22.71 -5.88
C TRP A 65 2.48 -21.41 -5.87
N PRO A 66 1.43 -21.29 -6.71
CA PRO A 66 0.71 -20.02 -6.89
C PRO A 66 0.07 -19.51 -5.58
N LYS A 67 -0.46 -20.40 -4.74
CA LYS A 67 -1.02 -20.02 -3.42
C LYS A 67 0.07 -19.51 -2.48
N ILE A 68 1.25 -20.15 -2.46
CA ILE A 68 2.38 -19.71 -1.63
C ILE A 68 2.89 -18.37 -2.13
N ALA A 69 3.00 -18.18 -3.45
CA ALA A 69 3.38 -16.90 -4.05
C ALA A 69 2.45 -15.77 -3.58
N ALA A 70 1.14 -16.01 -3.57
CA ALA A 70 0.15 -15.04 -3.09
C ALA A 70 0.31 -14.73 -1.60
N ILE A 71 0.41 -15.76 -0.75
CA ILE A 71 0.55 -15.58 0.70
C ILE A 71 1.85 -14.83 1.02
N MET A 72 2.97 -15.25 0.42
CA MET A 72 4.28 -14.63 0.61
C MET A 72 4.29 -13.18 0.15
N SER A 73 3.82 -12.92 -1.07
CA SER A 73 3.72 -11.56 -1.63
C SER A 73 2.85 -10.65 -0.76
N CYS A 74 1.73 -11.17 -0.27
CA CYS A 74 0.83 -10.42 0.58
C CYS A 74 1.46 -10.09 1.95
N LEU A 75 2.03 -11.10 2.60
CA LEU A 75 2.61 -11.00 3.93
C LEU A 75 3.88 -10.12 3.93
N LEU A 76 4.80 -10.34 2.99
CA LEU A 76 6.04 -9.56 2.92
C LEU A 76 5.77 -8.08 2.63
N PHE A 77 4.83 -7.76 1.73
CA PHE A 77 4.41 -6.38 1.52
C PHE A 77 3.87 -5.75 2.81
N THR A 78 3.04 -6.49 3.54
CA THR A 78 2.45 -6.00 4.80
C THR A 78 3.54 -5.75 5.85
N LEU A 79 4.49 -6.67 6.00
CA LEU A 79 5.58 -6.55 6.94
C LEU A 79 6.60 -5.47 6.56
N ALA A 80 6.79 -5.21 5.26
CA ALA A 80 7.66 -4.14 4.78
C ALA A 80 7.16 -2.74 5.20
N HIS A 81 5.86 -2.60 5.50
CA HIS A 81 5.28 -1.38 6.05
C HIS A 81 5.40 -1.27 7.58
N VAL A 82 6.12 -2.21 8.22
CA VAL A 82 6.45 -2.23 9.66
C VAL A 82 5.22 -1.89 10.54
N PRO A 83 4.13 -2.69 10.45
CA PRO A 83 2.95 -2.41 11.25
C PRO A 83 3.24 -2.61 12.74
N THR A 84 3.04 -1.57 13.55
CA THR A 84 3.31 -1.59 15.00
C THR A 84 2.10 -1.92 15.85
N ASN A 85 0.91 -1.97 15.24
CA ASN A 85 -0.34 -2.32 15.91
C ASN A 85 -1.31 -3.02 14.97
N PHE A 86 -2.37 -3.62 15.54
CA PHE A 86 -3.39 -4.35 14.77
C PHE A 86 -4.04 -3.51 13.66
N ALA A 87 -4.31 -2.22 13.91
CA ALA A 87 -4.93 -1.35 12.92
C ALA A 87 -4.02 -1.10 11.71
N SER A 88 -2.73 -0.83 11.95
CA SER A 88 -1.73 -0.68 10.89
C SER A 88 -1.53 -1.98 10.10
N PHE A 89 -1.55 -3.14 10.77
CA PHE A 89 -1.49 -4.44 10.11
C PHE A 89 -2.71 -4.64 9.19
N VAL A 90 -3.91 -4.31 9.65
CA VAL A 90 -5.13 -4.40 8.82
C VAL A 90 -5.08 -3.41 7.65
N ALA A 91 -4.58 -2.19 7.87
CA ALA A 91 -4.45 -1.19 6.81
C ALA A 91 -3.58 -1.69 5.64
N TYR A 92 -2.34 -2.08 5.94
CA TYR A 92 -1.41 -2.54 4.90
C TYR A 92 -1.73 -3.95 4.40
N GLY A 93 -2.20 -4.83 5.27
CA GLY A 93 -2.58 -6.20 4.93
C GLY A 93 -3.76 -6.25 3.97
N SER A 94 -4.83 -5.50 4.24
CA SER A 94 -6.00 -5.45 3.36
C SER A 94 -5.70 -4.80 2.01
N MET A 95 -4.84 -3.77 1.97
CA MET A 95 -4.34 -3.18 0.73
C MET A 95 -3.54 -4.20 -0.09
N SER A 96 -2.62 -4.91 0.56
CA SER A 96 -1.81 -5.94 -0.06
C SER A 96 -2.63 -7.11 -0.59
N LEU A 97 -3.69 -7.50 0.12
CA LEU A 97 -4.63 -8.54 -0.33
C LEU A 97 -5.30 -8.14 -1.65
N VAL A 98 -5.75 -6.89 -1.79
CA VAL A 98 -6.35 -6.39 -3.03
C VAL A 98 -5.34 -6.42 -4.17
N LEU A 99 -4.16 -5.85 -3.96
CA LEU A 99 -3.12 -5.76 -5.00
C LEU A 99 -2.58 -7.15 -5.38
N THR A 100 -2.39 -8.05 -4.42
CA THR A 100 -1.96 -9.42 -4.69
C THR A 100 -3.07 -10.18 -5.42
N GLY A 101 -4.33 -10.02 -5.02
CA GLY A 101 -5.47 -10.66 -5.67
C GLY A 101 -5.67 -10.21 -7.12
N LEU A 102 -5.54 -8.91 -7.38
CA LEU A 102 -5.58 -8.35 -8.74
C LEU A 102 -4.44 -8.92 -9.58
N TYR A 103 -3.21 -8.92 -9.07
CA TYR A 103 -2.09 -9.48 -9.81
C TYR A 103 -2.19 -10.99 -10.01
N TYR A 104 -2.69 -11.75 -9.01
CA TYR A 104 -2.94 -13.18 -9.13
C TYR A 104 -3.93 -13.48 -10.27
N LYS A 105 -5.00 -12.69 -10.38
CA LYS A 105 -6.06 -12.90 -11.38
C LYS A 105 -5.67 -12.46 -12.77
N TYR A 106 -5.07 -11.27 -12.90
CA TYR A 106 -4.86 -10.62 -14.19
C TYR A 106 -3.43 -10.66 -14.68
N ARG A 107 -2.46 -10.93 -13.80
CA ARG A 107 -1.02 -11.05 -14.10
C ARG A 107 -0.51 -9.87 -14.94
N ASN A 108 -1.04 -8.68 -14.65
CA ASN A 108 -0.80 -7.46 -15.42
C ASN A 108 -0.20 -6.41 -14.49
N PHE A 109 1.08 -6.10 -14.71
CA PHE A 109 1.83 -5.12 -13.94
C PHE A 109 1.22 -3.72 -14.06
N TYR A 110 0.91 -3.27 -15.28
CA TYR A 110 0.38 -1.93 -15.52
C TYR A 110 -0.97 -1.71 -14.82
N LEU A 111 -1.84 -2.71 -14.84
CA LEU A 111 -3.10 -2.67 -14.10
C LEU A 111 -2.84 -2.49 -12.60
N ASN A 112 -1.98 -3.32 -12.02
CA ASN A 112 -1.76 -3.30 -10.58
C ASN A 112 -1.05 -2.01 -10.13
N SER A 113 -0.01 -1.61 -10.85
CA SER A 113 0.73 -0.38 -10.63
C SER A 113 -0.18 0.85 -10.78
N SER A 114 -1.09 0.87 -11.75
CA SER A 114 -2.06 1.97 -11.89
C SER A 114 -3.03 2.05 -10.72
N VAL A 115 -3.54 0.90 -10.23
CA VAL A 115 -4.44 0.87 -9.07
C VAL A 115 -3.72 1.39 -7.81
N HIS A 116 -2.47 0.98 -7.60
CA HIS A 116 -1.67 1.47 -6.48
C HIS A 116 -1.35 2.97 -6.63
N PHE A 117 -0.88 3.39 -7.81
CA PHE A 117 -0.60 4.79 -8.12
C PHE A 117 -1.79 5.70 -7.86
N LEU A 118 -2.99 5.31 -8.32
CA LEU A 118 -4.22 6.06 -8.10
C LEU A 118 -4.60 6.13 -6.61
N TRP A 119 -4.38 5.05 -5.86
CA TRP A 119 -4.62 5.02 -4.42
C TRP A 119 -3.69 5.99 -3.67
N ASN A 120 -2.39 5.95 -3.97
CA ASN A 120 -1.42 6.86 -3.34
C ASN A 120 -1.65 8.31 -3.78
N SER A 121 -2.00 8.55 -5.04
CA SER A 121 -2.35 9.89 -5.53
C SER A 121 -3.56 10.45 -4.79
N LEU A 122 -4.60 9.64 -4.57
CA LEU A 122 -5.76 10.05 -3.79
C LEU A 122 -5.38 10.37 -2.35
N ALA A 123 -4.54 9.56 -1.70
CA ALA A 123 -4.06 9.82 -0.35
C ALA A 123 -3.31 11.15 -0.25
N VAL A 124 -2.44 11.46 -1.22
CA VAL A 124 -1.75 12.76 -1.31
C VAL A 124 -2.75 13.91 -1.46
N ILE A 125 -3.73 13.79 -2.36
CA ILE A 125 -4.75 14.82 -2.56
C ILE A 125 -5.54 15.08 -1.27
N VAL A 126 -6.00 14.02 -0.60
CA VAL A 126 -6.75 14.12 0.65
C VAL A 126 -5.88 14.79 1.73
N PHE A 127 -4.62 14.37 1.89
CA PHE A 127 -3.70 14.97 2.85
C PHE A 127 -3.52 16.48 2.61
N LEU A 128 -3.31 16.91 1.35
CA LEU A 128 -3.15 18.32 1.00
C LEU A 128 -4.44 19.14 1.21
N MET A 129 -5.61 18.52 1.06
CA MET A 129 -6.90 19.17 1.34
C MET A 129 -7.17 19.30 2.84
N SER A 130 -6.72 18.35 3.65
CA SER A 130 -6.91 18.33 5.11
C SER A 130 -5.82 19.09 5.88
N SER A 131 -4.71 19.43 5.24
CA SER A 131 -3.59 20.18 5.85
C SER A 131 -3.68 21.69 5.66
N LYS A 132 -4.82 22.20 5.17
CA LYS A 132 -5.19 23.62 5.19
C LYS A 132 -6.05 23.90 6.42
#